data_AF-A0AAU6KXP6-F1
#
_entry.id   AF-A0AAU6KXP6-F1
#
_cell.length_a   1.000
_cell.length_b   1.000
_cell.length_c   1.000
_cell.angle_alpha   90.00
_cell.angle_beta   90.00
_cell.angle_gamma   90.00
#
_symmetry.space_group_name_H-M   'P 1'
#
loop_
_entity.id
_entity.type
_entity.pdbx_description
1 polymer ?
#
loop_
_entity_poly.entity_id
_entity_poly.type
_entity_poly.pdbx_seq_one_letter_code
_entity_poly.pdbx_strand_id
1 'polypeptide(L)'
;MEAPFTGGRIHESIGRLRREKAQVTVAAVPRRADVSRTFLYDNPEVRAAVTTAMAEAGERRTQTLAEQDSEREAAWRERALNAEDALEAAHAEILTQRARIRELLCQFRDLEVEWTEEAILRITTENTTFKQRVRQLTADDRTFDERLEAARSNLRFQDRGVADLEGRIADPGSTM
;
A
#
# COMPACT_ATOMS: atom_id res chain seq x y z
N MET A 1 -23.28 -46.50 69.71
CA MET A 1 -22.28 -47.01 68.75
C MET A 1 -21.74 -45.81 67.99
N GLU A 2 -20.77 -45.11 68.57
CA GLU A 2 -20.13 -43.92 67.99
C GLU A 2 -19.26 -44.34 66.81
N ALA A 3 -19.35 -43.64 65.69
CA ALA A 3 -18.57 -43.91 64.49
C ALA A 3 -17.29 -43.06 64.49
N PRO A 4 -16.09 -43.64 64.66
CA PRO A 4 -14.84 -42.88 64.81
C PRO A 4 -14.20 -42.45 63.47
N PHE A 5 -14.96 -42.36 62.37
CA PHE A 5 -14.40 -42.19 61.01
C PHE A 5 -14.97 -41.01 60.18
N THR A 6 -15.88 -40.22 60.72
CA THR A 6 -16.55 -39.13 59.99
C THR A 6 -15.68 -37.89 59.78
N GLY A 7 -14.71 -37.61 60.67
CA GLY A 7 -13.76 -36.50 60.53
C GLY A 7 -12.79 -36.67 59.34
N GLY A 8 -12.31 -37.89 59.09
CA GLY A 8 -11.44 -38.20 57.95
C GLY A 8 -12.13 -38.04 56.60
N ARG A 9 -13.43 -38.39 56.53
CA ARG A 9 -14.25 -38.23 55.31
C ARG A 9 -14.44 -36.77 54.91
N ILE A 10 -14.63 -35.86 55.87
CA ILE A 10 -14.70 -34.41 55.59
C ILE A 10 -13.40 -33.89 55.00
N HIS A 11 -12.25 -34.26 55.56
CA HIS A 11 -10.94 -33.84 55.05
C HIS A 11 -10.70 -34.38 53.64
N GLU A 12 -11.06 -35.65 53.37
CA GLU A 12 -10.98 -36.23 52.03
C GLU A 12 -11.89 -35.48 51.04
N SER A 13 -13.13 -35.18 51.42
CA SER A 13 -14.07 -34.43 50.59
C SER A 13 -13.61 -33.00 50.31
N ILE A 14 -13.02 -32.30 51.29
CA ILE A 14 -12.38 -31.00 51.08
C ILE A 14 -11.23 -31.14 50.08
N GLY A 15 -10.35 -32.12 50.27
CA GLY A 15 -9.24 -32.39 49.35
C GLY A 15 -9.70 -32.74 47.93
N ARG A 16 -10.85 -33.43 47.80
CA ARG A 16 -11.45 -33.78 46.52
C ARG A 16 -12.09 -32.57 45.84
N LEU A 17 -12.86 -31.76 46.57
CA LEU A 17 -13.43 -30.51 46.07
C LEU A 17 -12.34 -29.53 45.59
N ARG A 18 -11.20 -29.46 46.30
CA ARG A 18 -10.03 -28.68 45.89
C ARG A 18 -9.43 -29.17 44.57
N ARG A 19 -9.24 -30.50 44.43
CA ARG A 19 -8.70 -31.11 43.19
C ARG A 19 -9.62 -30.94 41.99
N GLU A 20 -10.92 -31.04 42.22
CA GLU A 20 -11.96 -30.85 41.19
C GLU A 20 -12.26 -29.37 40.90
N LYS A 21 -11.58 -28.42 41.57
CA LYS A 21 -11.86 -26.97 41.51
C LYS A 21 -13.33 -26.60 41.78
N ALA A 22 -14.05 -27.47 42.50
CA ALA A 22 -15.43 -27.26 42.88
C ALA A 22 -15.53 -26.31 44.09
N GLN A 23 -16.66 -25.61 44.23
CA GLN A 23 -16.83 -24.65 45.32
C GLN A 23 -16.84 -25.35 46.70
N VAL A 24 -15.88 -24.99 47.55
CA VAL A 24 -15.87 -25.38 48.97
C VAL A 24 -16.89 -24.49 49.69
N THR A 25 -18.00 -25.06 50.13
CA THR A 25 -19.02 -24.35 50.91
C THR A 25 -19.48 -25.22 52.07
N VAL A 26 -19.98 -24.59 53.15
CA VAL A 26 -20.57 -25.27 54.31
C VAL A 26 -21.69 -26.26 53.91
N ALA A 27 -22.34 -26.02 52.76
CA ALA A 27 -23.35 -26.90 52.18
C ALA A 27 -22.76 -28.08 51.38
N ALA A 28 -21.73 -27.80 50.58
CA ALA A 28 -21.17 -28.77 49.64
C ALA A 28 -20.31 -29.83 50.34
N VAL A 29 -19.59 -29.46 51.40
CA VAL A 29 -18.66 -30.38 52.07
C VAL A 29 -19.39 -31.56 52.75
N PRO A 30 -20.46 -31.38 53.55
CA PRO A 30 -21.20 -32.50 54.16
C PRO A 30 -21.90 -33.38 53.12
N ARG A 31 -22.47 -32.76 52.08
CA ARG A 31 -23.12 -33.48 50.97
C ARG A 31 -22.13 -34.38 50.22
N ARG A 32 -20.89 -33.93 50.07
CA ARG A 32 -19.82 -34.67 49.38
C ARG A 32 -19.19 -35.75 50.27
N ALA A 33 -19.20 -35.55 51.60
CA ALA A 33 -18.68 -36.47 52.60
C ALA A 33 -19.71 -37.51 53.09
N ASP A 34 -20.94 -37.43 52.59
CA ASP A 34 -22.08 -38.26 53.02
C ASP A 34 -22.32 -38.19 54.54
N VAL A 35 -22.31 -36.97 55.09
CA VAL A 35 -22.61 -36.71 56.50
C VAL A 35 -23.68 -35.64 56.68
N SER A 36 -24.45 -35.74 57.76
CA SER A 36 -25.47 -34.75 58.11
C SER A 36 -24.85 -33.37 58.37
N ARG A 37 -25.58 -32.31 58.02
CA ARG A 37 -25.18 -30.92 58.34
C ARG A 37 -25.06 -30.67 59.84
N THR A 38 -25.87 -31.35 60.66
CA THR A 38 -25.84 -31.23 62.12
C THR A 38 -24.49 -31.67 62.70
N PHE A 39 -23.83 -32.64 62.07
CA PHE A 39 -22.51 -33.12 62.46
C PHE A 39 -21.43 -32.01 62.43
N LEU A 40 -21.56 -31.01 61.54
CA LEU A 40 -20.66 -29.85 61.52
C LEU A 40 -20.89 -28.90 62.71
N TYR A 41 -22.11 -28.83 63.23
CA TYR A 41 -22.42 -27.98 64.38
C TYR A 41 -21.91 -28.59 65.67
N ASP A 42 -22.06 -29.91 65.80
CA ASP A 42 -21.65 -30.69 66.97
C ASP A 42 -20.12 -30.81 67.10
N ASN A 43 -19.38 -30.65 65.99
CA ASN A 43 -17.92 -30.81 65.95
C ASN A 43 -17.20 -29.49 65.58
N PRO A 44 -16.68 -28.74 66.55
CA PRO A 44 -16.03 -27.45 66.30
C PRO A 44 -14.77 -27.55 65.45
N GLU A 45 -13.99 -28.63 65.58
CA GLU A 45 -12.77 -28.87 64.79
C GLU A 45 -13.07 -29.04 63.30
N VAL A 46 -14.12 -29.79 62.97
CA VAL A 46 -14.56 -30.01 61.59
C VAL A 46 -15.09 -28.73 60.97
N ARG A 47 -15.82 -27.92 61.75
CA ARG A 47 -16.25 -26.58 61.34
C ARG A 47 -15.05 -25.68 61.04
N ALA A 48 -14.04 -25.68 61.91
CA ALA A 48 -12.80 -24.91 61.71
C ALA A 48 -12.08 -25.34 60.42
N ALA A 49 -11.97 -26.64 60.14
CA ALA A 49 -11.36 -27.15 58.92
C ALA A 49 -12.11 -26.70 57.64
N VAL A 50 -13.46 -26.70 57.66
CA VAL A 50 -14.28 -26.20 56.54
C VAL A 50 -14.10 -24.69 56.36
N THR A 51 -14.10 -23.90 57.44
CA THR A 51 -13.91 -22.44 57.36
C THR A 51 -12.53 -22.07 56.82
N THR A 52 -11.47 -22.74 57.26
CA THR A 52 -10.11 -22.54 56.73
C THR A 52 -10.05 -22.92 55.25
N ALA A 53 -10.68 -24.03 54.86
CA ALA A 53 -10.72 -24.43 53.47
C ALA A 53 -11.53 -23.48 52.56
N MET A 54 -12.58 -22.85 53.09
CA MET A 54 -13.31 -21.79 52.40
C MET A 54 -12.46 -20.52 52.25
N ALA A 55 -11.75 -20.11 53.31
CA ALA A 55 -10.87 -18.94 53.27
C ALA A 55 -9.75 -19.11 52.23
N GLU A 56 -9.03 -20.24 52.26
CA GLU A 56 -7.98 -20.53 51.28
C GLU A 56 -8.53 -20.64 49.84
N ALA A 57 -9.74 -21.19 49.66
CA ALA A 57 -10.37 -21.27 48.34
C ALA A 57 -10.79 -19.89 47.82
N GLY A 58 -11.23 -19.00 48.71
CA GLY A 58 -11.53 -17.60 48.41
C GLY A 58 -10.27 -16.85 47.99
N GLU A 59 -9.19 -16.98 48.76
CA GLU A 59 -7.90 -16.33 48.51
C GLU A 59 -7.28 -16.76 47.16
N ARG A 60 -7.29 -18.06 46.86
CA ARG A 60 -6.85 -18.55 45.54
C ARG A 60 -7.69 -17.98 44.40
N ARG A 61 -9.02 -17.88 44.58
CA ARG A 61 -9.91 -17.31 43.55
C ARG A 61 -9.61 -15.83 43.33
N THR A 62 -9.43 -15.05 44.40
CA THR A 62 -9.07 -13.63 44.29
C THR A 62 -7.71 -13.45 43.63
N GLN A 63 -6.73 -14.32 43.95
CA GLN A 63 -5.42 -14.29 43.31
C GLN A 63 -5.52 -14.59 41.81
N THR A 64 -6.24 -15.65 41.41
CA THR A 64 -6.43 -15.98 39.99
C THR A 64 -7.18 -14.87 39.23
N LEU A 65 -8.16 -14.21 39.84
CA LEU A 65 -8.83 -13.06 39.22
C LEU A 65 -7.88 -11.88 39.03
N ALA A 66 -7.07 -11.57 40.05
CA ALA A 66 -6.06 -10.52 39.97
C ALA A 66 -4.99 -10.82 38.89
N GLU A 67 -4.55 -12.08 38.78
CA GLU A 67 -3.65 -12.54 37.72
C GLU A 67 -4.29 -12.35 36.34
N GLN A 68 -5.52 -12.79 36.14
CA GLN A 68 -6.26 -12.60 34.88
C GLN A 68 -6.45 -11.14 34.51
N ASP A 69 -6.76 -10.28 35.47
CA ASP A 69 -6.92 -8.85 35.23
C ASP A 69 -5.57 -8.21 34.89
N SER A 70 -4.49 -8.60 35.56
CA SER A 70 -3.13 -8.14 35.23
C SER A 70 -2.68 -8.54 33.81
N GLU A 71 -3.02 -9.76 33.38
CA GLU A 71 -2.75 -10.25 32.03
C GLU A 71 -3.56 -9.47 30.98
N ARG A 72 -4.84 -9.19 31.26
CA ARG A 72 -5.69 -8.37 30.39
C ARG A 72 -5.17 -6.95 30.27
N GLU A 73 -4.79 -6.33 31.37
CA GLU A 73 -4.20 -5.00 31.38
C GLU A 73 -2.88 -4.97 30.60
N ALA A 74 -2.04 -6.00 30.74
CA ALA A 74 -0.81 -6.12 29.97
C ALA A 74 -1.10 -6.21 28.47
N ALA A 75 -2.05 -7.05 28.06
CA ALA A 75 -2.45 -7.17 26.67
C ALA A 75 -3.07 -5.88 26.11
N TRP A 76 -3.78 -5.10 26.93
CA TRP A 76 -4.34 -3.81 26.53
C TRP A 76 -3.27 -2.74 26.40
N ARG A 77 -2.31 -2.70 27.33
CA ARG A 77 -1.15 -1.79 27.26
C ARG A 77 -0.31 -2.07 26.02
N GLU A 78 -0.04 -3.34 25.71
CA GLU A 78 0.67 -3.72 24.49
C GLU A 78 -0.10 -3.29 23.23
N ARG A 79 -1.41 -3.51 23.17
CA ARG A 79 -2.22 -3.05 22.03
C ARG A 79 -2.26 -1.54 21.88
N ALA A 80 -2.26 -0.80 22.99
CA ALA A 80 -2.21 0.66 22.97
C ALA A 80 -0.86 1.15 22.41
N LEU A 81 0.25 0.60 22.90
CA LEU A 81 1.59 0.93 22.40
C LEU A 81 1.73 0.60 20.91
N ASN A 82 1.28 -0.58 20.48
CA ASN A 82 1.32 -0.95 19.06
C ASN A 82 0.48 -0.01 18.18
N ALA A 83 -0.64 0.51 18.70
CA ALA A 83 -1.47 1.48 17.97
C ALA A 83 -0.81 2.86 17.91
N GLU A 84 -0.11 3.27 18.97
CA GLU A 84 0.69 4.51 19.00
C GLU A 84 1.84 4.44 18.00
N ASP A 85 2.60 3.34 17.99
CA ASP A 85 3.69 3.11 17.03
C ASP A 85 3.18 3.14 15.58
N ALA A 86 2.04 2.51 15.32
CA ALA A 86 1.42 2.52 13.99
C ALA A 86 0.96 3.92 13.57
N LEU A 87 0.45 4.72 14.51
CA LEU A 87 0.06 6.11 14.27
C LEU A 87 1.27 6.99 13.98
N GLU A 88 2.36 6.82 14.74
CA GLU A 88 3.61 7.55 14.52
C GLU A 88 4.20 7.21 13.16
N ALA A 89 4.25 5.92 12.79
CA ALA A 89 4.70 5.47 11.48
C ALA A 89 3.85 6.05 10.35
N ALA A 90 2.52 6.08 10.50
CA ALA A 90 1.61 6.66 9.52
C ALA A 90 1.84 8.18 9.37
N HIS A 91 2.04 8.91 10.47
CA HIS A 91 2.35 10.34 10.40
C HIS A 91 3.70 10.62 9.75
N ALA A 92 4.73 9.84 10.04
CA ALA A 92 6.03 9.95 9.39
C ALA A 92 5.93 9.72 7.88
N GLU A 93 5.14 8.73 7.45
CA GLU A 93 4.89 8.46 6.04
C GLU A 93 4.12 9.62 5.37
N ILE A 94 3.09 10.16 6.02
CA ILE A 94 2.35 11.33 5.50
C ILE A 94 3.27 12.54 5.31
N LEU A 95 4.19 12.79 6.25
CA LEU A 95 5.16 13.88 6.12
C LEU A 95 6.13 13.63 4.94
N THR A 96 6.60 12.40 4.79
CA THR A 96 7.46 11.99 3.67
C THR A 96 6.75 12.18 2.32
N GLN A 97 5.49 11.73 2.23
CA GLN A 97 4.67 11.90 1.03
C GLN A 97 4.42 13.38 0.71
N ARG A 98 4.12 14.21 1.72
CA ARG A 98 3.93 15.65 1.52
C ARG A 98 5.20 16.34 1.03
N ALA A 99 6.36 15.94 1.55
CA ALA A 99 7.65 16.45 1.06
C ALA A 99 7.88 16.06 -0.40
N ARG A 100 7.60 14.80 -0.77
CA ARG A 100 7.73 14.33 -2.15
C ARG A 100 6.76 15.02 -3.10
N ILE A 101 5.50 15.22 -2.70
CA ILE A 101 4.51 15.96 -3.49
C ILE A 101 4.99 17.40 -3.71
N ARG A 102 5.53 18.07 -2.68
CA ARG A 102 6.07 19.42 -2.82
C ARG A 102 7.22 19.47 -3.83
N GLU A 103 8.16 18.52 -3.76
CA GLU A 103 9.27 18.42 -4.70
C GLU A 103 8.78 18.24 -6.13
N LEU A 104 7.83 17.31 -6.36
CA LEU A 104 7.24 17.07 -7.67
C LEU A 104 6.50 18.30 -8.21
N LEU A 105 5.78 19.03 -7.36
CA LEU A 105 5.11 20.28 -7.74
C LEU A 105 6.10 21.38 -8.10
N CYS A 106 7.24 21.47 -7.40
CA CYS A 106 8.32 22.37 -7.78
C CYS A 106 8.89 22.01 -9.16
N GLN A 107 9.20 20.73 -9.39
CA GLN A 107 9.70 20.24 -10.68
C GLN A 107 8.71 20.50 -11.82
N PHE A 108 7.41 20.27 -11.58
CA PHE A 108 6.37 20.54 -12.57
C PHE A 108 6.31 22.04 -12.93
N ARG A 109 6.35 22.92 -11.92
CA ARG A 109 6.37 24.36 -12.16
C ARG A 109 7.63 24.80 -12.90
N ASP A 110 8.78 24.25 -12.59
CA ASP A 110 10.04 24.58 -13.28
C ASP A 110 9.95 24.17 -14.77
N LEU A 111 9.35 23.01 -15.07
CA LEU A 111 9.08 22.58 -16.45
C LEU A 111 8.05 23.49 -17.16
N GLU A 112 6.99 23.91 -16.49
CA GLU A 112 6.01 24.86 -17.05
C GLU A 112 6.66 26.23 -17.36
N VAL A 113 7.60 26.68 -16.53
CA VAL A 113 8.35 27.93 -16.77
C VAL A 113 9.34 27.76 -17.92
N GLU A 114 10.00 26.60 -18.04
CA GLU A 114 10.91 26.32 -19.15
C GLU A 114 10.16 26.25 -20.50
N TRP A 115 8.93 25.74 -20.48
CA TRP A 115 8.04 25.65 -21.65
C TRP A 115 6.89 26.64 -21.54
N THR A 116 7.22 27.93 -21.53
CA THR A 116 6.17 28.95 -21.55
C THR A 116 5.25 28.74 -22.75
N GLU A 117 3.95 29.02 -22.58
CA GLU A 117 2.97 28.98 -23.67
C GLU A 117 3.43 29.86 -24.86
N GLU A 118 4.13 30.95 -24.57
CA GLU A 118 4.78 31.81 -25.56
C GLU A 118 5.88 31.07 -26.35
N ALA A 119 6.73 30.26 -25.71
CA ALA A 119 7.74 29.46 -26.39
C ALA A 119 7.10 28.39 -27.29
N ILE A 120 6.03 27.74 -26.82
CA ILE A 120 5.27 26.75 -27.59
C ILE A 120 4.65 27.41 -28.83
N LEU A 121 4.00 28.57 -28.67
CA LEU A 121 3.40 29.34 -29.76
C LEU A 121 4.45 29.84 -30.76
N ARG A 122 5.60 30.34 -30.28
CA ARG A 122 6.71 30.79 -31.13
C ARG A 122 7.24 29.63 -31.98
N ILE A 123 7.58 28.49 -31.36
CA ILE A 123 8.10 27.32 -32.06
C ILE A 123 7.08 26.80 -33.08
N THR A 124 5.79 26.80 -32.75
CA THR A 124 4.73 26.37 -33.67
C THR A 124 4.62 27.30 -34.88
N THR A 125 4.67 28.62 -34.65
CA THR A 125 4.66 29.64 -35.71
C THR A 125 5.91 29.53 -36.60
N GLU A 126 7.07 29.35 -36.00
CA GLU A 126 8.32 29.14 -36.72
C GLU A 126 8.25 27.85 -37.55
N ASN A 127 7.75 26.74 -36.97
CA ASN A 127 7.63 25.46 -37.66
C ASN A 127 6.68 25.54 -38.86
N THR A 128 5.54 26.23 -38.73
CA THR A 128 4.61 26.44 -39.85
C THR A 128 5.24 27.31 -40.93
N THR A 129 5.96 28.37 -40.56
CA THR A 129 6.70 29.22 -41.50
C THR A 129 7.79 28.43 -42.23
N PHE A 130 8.56 27.61 -41.52
CA PHE A 130 9.57 26.75 -42.13
C PHE A 130 8.96 25.72 -43.08
N LYS A 131 7.86 25.07 -42.70
CA LYS A 131 7.14 24.15 -43.60
C LYS A 131 6.65 24.84 -44.86
N GLN A 132 6.16 26.08 -44.75
CA GLN A 132 5.76 26.88 -45.91
C GLN A 132 6.97 27.20 -46.81
N ARG A 133 8.09 27.63 -46.23
CA ARG A 133 9.33 27.91 -46.98
C ARG A 133 9.86 26.67 -47.70
N VAL A 134 9.86 25.50 -47.05
CA VAL A 134 10.28 24.24 -47.67
C VAL A 134 9.38 23.91 -48.86
N ARG A 135 8.05 24.05 -48.73
CA ARG A 135 7.12 23.83 -49.84
C ARG A 135 7.35 24.80 -51.00
N GLN A 136 7.61 26.07 -50.69
CA GLN A 136 7.88 27.10 -51.70
C GLN A 136 9.17 26.77 -52.47
N LEU A 137 10.27 26.53 -51.76
CA LEU A 137 11.55 26.18 -52.39
C LEU A 137 11.43 24.90 -53.24
N THR A 138 10.68 23.90 -52.77
CA THR A 138 10.44 22.68 -53.56
C THR A 138 9.67 22.97 -54.86
N ALA A 139 8.74 23.91 -54.85
CA ALA A 139 7.98 24.30 -56.04
C ALA A 139 8.84 25.15 -57.00
N ASP A 140 9.67 26.03 -56.46
CA ASP A 140 10.59 26.87 -57.22
C ASP A 140 11.65 26.01 -57.92
N ASP A 141 12.25 25.05 -57.20
CA ASP A 141 13.23 24.10 -57.77
C ASP A 141 12.63 23.33 -58.95
N ARG A 142 11.41 22.79 -58.81
CA ARG A 142 10.71 22.12 -59.92
C ARG A 142 10.49 23.05 -61.12
N THR A 143 10.12 24.30 -60.85
CA THR A 143 9.91 25.30 -61.90
C THR A 143 11.22 25.63 -62.61
N PHE A 144 12.34 25.71 -61.89
CA PHE A 144 13.65 25.91 -62.48
C PHE A 144 14.12 24.72 -63.30
N ASP A 145 13.88 23.49 -62.83
CA ASP A 145 14.19 22.26 -63.56
C ASP A 145 13.43 22.20 -64.89
N GLU A 146 12.12 22.48 -64.87
CA GLU A 146 11.29 22.53 -66.08
C GLU A 146 11.79 23.58 -67.08
N ARG A 147 12.16 24.77 -66.59
CA ARG A 147 12.73 25.84 -67.44
C ARG A 147 14.08 25.45 -68.03
N LEU A 148 14.93 24.77 -67.25
CA LEU A 148 16.23 24.31 -67.70
C LEU A 148 16.09 23.25 -68.80
N GLU A 149 15.17 22.30 -68.63
CA GLU A 149 14.87 21.30 -69.66
C GLU A 149 14.27 21.92 -70.92
N ALA A 150 13.36 22.89 -70.79
CA ALA A 150 12.84 23.64 -71.94
C ALA A 150 13.95 24.39 -72.69
N ALA A 151 14.85 25.07 -71.98
CA ALA A 151 15.98 25.78 -72.57
C ALA A 151 16.96 24.83 -73.28
N ARG A 152 17.28 23.68 -72.67
CA ARG A 152 18.11 22.63 -73.27
C ARG A 152 17.48 22.05 -74.52
N SER A 153 16.17 21.78 -74.49
CA SER A 153 15.42 21.28 -75.65
C SER A 153 15.43 22.29 -76.80
N ASN A 154 15.20 23.58 -76.49
CA ASN A 154 15.26 24.66 -77.47
C ASN A 154 16.65 24.79 -78.11
N LEU A 155 17.72 24.73 -77.30
CA LEU A 155 19.10 24.77 -77.83
C LEU A 155 19.36 23.59 -78.78
N ARG A 156 19.00 22.36 -78.38
CA ARG A 156 19.13 21.17 -79.25
C ARG A 156 18.29 21.25 -80.52
N PHE A 157 17.19 22.01 -80.50
CA PHE A 157 16.37 22.26 -81.68
C PHE A 157 17.06 23.27 -82.61
N GLN A 158 17.59 24.36 -82.05
CA GLN A 158 18.36 25.35 -82.80
C GLN A 158 19.62 24.74 -83.42
N ASP A 159 20.39 23.95 -82.67
CA ASP A 159 21.59 23.26 -83.16
C ASP A 159 21.28 22.34 -84.35
N ARG A 160 20.17 21.59 -84.30
CA ARG A 160 19.71 20.77 -85.42
C ARG A 160 19.33 21.60 -86.64
N GLY A 161 18.65 22.74 -86.43
CA GLY A 161 18.30 23.65 -87.50
C GLY A 161 19.53 24.29 -88.16
N VAL A 162 20.54 24.66 -87.36
CA VAL A 162 21.81 25.17 -87.88
C VAL A 162 22.54 24.10 -88.68
N ALA A 163 22.67 22.88 -88.16
CA ALA A 163 23.32 21.78 -88.87
C ALA A 163 22.65 21.43 -90.21
N ASP A 164 21.31 21.46 -90.29
CA ASP A 164 20.56 21.25 -91.54
C ASP A 164 20.86 22.37 -92.55
N LEU A 165 20.84 23.64 -92.11
CA LEU A 165 21.19 24.79 -92.96
C LEU A 165 22.63 24.72 -93.44
N GLU A 166 23.57 24.38 -92.56
CA GLU A 166 24.98 24.18 -92.90
C GLU A 166 25.15 23.08 -93.95
N GLY A 167 24.44 21.94 -93.80
CA GLY A 167 24.44 20.87 -94.79
C GLY A 167 23.94 21.31 -96.17
N ARG A 168 22.84 22.08 -96.21
CA ARG A 168 22.29 22.65 -97.46
C ARG A 168 23.22 23.66 -98.13
N ILE A 169 24.03 24.39 -97.36
CA ILE A 169 25.02 25.33 -97.90
C ILE A 169 26.27 24.58 -98.39
N ALA A 170 26.67 23.51 -97.69
CA ALA A 170 27.84 22.71 -98.02
C ALA A 170 27.63 21.76 -99.20
N ASP A 171 26.38 21.47 -99.58
CA ASP A 171 26.03 20.67 -100.76
C ASP A 171 25.52 21.57 -101.93
N PRO A 172 26.42 22.11 -102.78
CA PRO A 172 26.04 22.95 -103.92
C PRO A 172 25.36 22.18 -105.07
N GLY A 173 24.90 20.94 -104.84
CA GLY A 173 24.40 20.00 -105.85
C GLY A 173 22.94 19.60 -105.69
N SER A 174 22.02 20.53 -105.48
CA SER A 174 20.57 20.24 -105.58
C SER A 174 19.77 21.41 -106.16
N THR A 175 20.26 21.95 -107.28
CA THR A 175 19.46 22.69 -108.27
C THR A 175 19.97 22.30 -109.65
N MET A 176 19.51 21.14 -110.14
CA MET A 176 19.27 20.86 -111.56
C MET A 176 18.01 20.03 -111.67
#